data_AF-A0A1W9JHZ8-F1
#
_entry.id   AF-A0A1W9JHZ8-F1
#
_cell.length_a   1.000
_cell.length_b   1.000
_cell.length_c   1.000
_cell.angle_alpha   90.00
_cell.angle_beta   90.00
_cell.angle_gamma   90.00
#
_symmetry.space_group_name_H-M   'P 1'
#
loop_
_entity.id
_entity.type
_entity.pdbx_description
1 polymer ?
#
loop_
_entity_poly.entity_id
_entity_poly.type
_entity_poly.pdbx_seq_one_letter_code
_entity_poly.pdbx_strand_id
1 'polypeptide(L)'
;MIIHFTNEFGRLNSILSSRSFWLSYCGEYFGDRTGKVISRAAHPMVSFSDYGDDELPKKQVTYGGYGLALNKSWALENGLSPVNYVEKNSPAAQGLICLLKARQRGSLPSSLRLPVMQLKCFTKHVYGFNSNFGEENFDFKAENEWRFVPSISQIGGNRISENFSSYDKDREKYNKRLRQYPLKFEFSDIKFIYVQTEEERAKVVSEFVGLQGHKVKLSSWKQKQNSPLRND
;
A
#
# COMPACT_ATOMS: atom_id res chain seq x y z
N MET A 1 15.01 -0.62 -0.74
CA MET A 1 14.45 -0.24 -2.06
C MET A 1 12.95 -0.40 -1.95
N ILE A 2 12.15 0.32 -2.73
CA ILE A 2 10.70 0.32 -2.52
C ILE A 2 10.05 -0.65 -3.50
N ILE A 3 9.37 -1.66 -2.98
CA ILE A 3 8.88 -2.80 -3.76
C ILE A 3 7.36 -2.83 -3.74
N HIS A 4 6.74 -2.81 -4.91
CA HIS A 4 5.32 -3.10 -5.05
C HIS A 4 5.17 -4.58 -5.35
N PHE A 5 4.51 -5.33 -4.46
CA PHE A 5 4.24 -6.74 -4.69
C PHE A 5 2.87 -6.98 -5.33
N THR A 6 2.76 -8.05 -6.12
CA THR A 6 1.51 -8.48 -6.74
C THR A 6 1.42 -10.01 -6.80
N ASN A 7 0.19 -10.53 -6.85
CA ASN A 7 -0.09 -11.97 -6.82
C ASN A 7 -0.15 -12.60 -8.22
N GLU A 8 -0.21 -11.79 -9.27
CA GLU A 8 -0.44 -12.25 -10.64
C GLU A 8 0.61 -11.67 -11.58
N PHE A 9 1.25 -12.54 -12.37
CA PHE A 9 2.18 -12.13 -13.42
C PHE A 9 1.56 -11.14 -14.41
N GLY A 10 0.29 -11.34 -14.77
CA GLY A 10 -0.45 -10.43 -15.66
C GLY A 10 -0.55 -8.99 -15.13
N ARG A 11 -0.65 -8.82 -13.81
CA ARG A 11 -0.62 -7.49 -13.18
C ARG A 11 0.76 -6.87 -13.23
N LEU A 12 1.81 -7.66 -12.98
CA LEU A 12 3.20 -7.19 -13.14
C LEU A 12 3.44 -6.70 -14.59
N ASN A 13 3.04 -7.49 -15.58
CA ASN A 13 3.15 -7.10 -16.99
C ASN A 13 2.33 -5.83 -17.30
N SER A 14 1.12 -5.70 -16.74
CA SER A 14 0.31 -4.49 -16.94
C SER A 14 0.97 -3.25 -16.34
N ILE A 15 1.61 -3.37 -15.18
CA ILE A 15 2.37 -2.28 -14.54
C ILE A 15 3.58 -1.90 -15.42
N LEU A 16 4.34 -2.88 -15.90
CA LEU A 16 5.50 -2.65 -16.78
C LEU A 16 5.12 -2.00 -18.11
N SER A 17 4.09 -2.53 -18.79
CA SER A 17 3.61 -2.02 -20.07
C SER A 17 3.03 -0.61 -19.97
N SER A 18 2.26 -0.33 -18.91
CA SER A 18 1.69 1.00 -18.68
C SER A 18 2.67 1.99 -18.06
N ARG A 19 3.80 1.52 -17.53
CA ARG A 19 4.77 2.29 -16.74
C ARG A 19 4.11 3.06 -15.59
N SER A 20 3.15 2.41 -14.93
CA SER A 20 2.34 3.08 -13.92
C SER A 20 1.71 2.12 -12.91
N PHE A 21 1.52 2.61 -11.69
CA PHE A 21 0.70 1.97 -10.66
C PHE A 21 -0.66 2.63 -10.61
N TRP A 22 -1.71 1.83 -10.64
CA TRP A 22 -3.07 2.33 -10.46
C TRP A 22 -3.34 2.62 -8.99
N LEU A 23 -3.89 3.79 -8.73
CA LEU A 23 -4.46 4.10 -7.43
C LEU A 23 -5.74 3.27 -7.22
N SER A 24 -5.92 2.80 -6.00
CA SER A 24 -7.20 2.28 -5.54
C SER A 24 -7.52 2.83 -4.15
N TYR A 25 -8.81 2.95 -3.85
CA TYR A 25 -9.24 3.26 -2.49
C TYR A 25 -9.01 2.04 -1.60
N CYS A 26 -8.17 2.19 -0.58
CA CYS A 26 -7.85 1.16 0.38
C CYS A 26 -8.53 1.47 1.72
N GLY A 27 -9.18 0.45 2.31
CA GLY A 27 -9.84 0.58 3.60
C GLY A 27 -8.84 0.66 4.74
N GLU A 28 -8.87 1.74 5.51
CA GLU A 28 -8.00 1.95 6.65
C GLU A 28 -8.82 2.30 7.89
N TYR A 29 -8.55 1.59 8.98
CA TYR A 29 -9.16 1.85 10.27
C TYR A 29 -8.12 2.26 11.31
N PHE A 30 -8.56 3.00 12.32
CA PHE A 30 -7.76 3.34 13.50
C PHE A 30 -8.62 3.18 14.75
N GLY A 31 -8.09 2.49 15.75
CA GLY A 31 -8.80 2.13 16.98
C GLY A 31 -8.28 2.88 18.19
N ASP A 32 -8.98 2.75 19.31
CA ASP A 32 -8.45 3.12 20.62
C ASP A 32 -7.81 1.93 21.34
N ARG A 33 -7.35 2.18 22.58
CA ARG A 33 -6.70 1.16 23.42
C ARG A 33 -7.58 -0.05 23.74
N THR A 34 -8.91 0.07 23.66
CA THR A 34 -9.83 -1.04 23.92
C THR A 34 -10.16 -1.81 22.65
N GLY A 35 -9.54 -1.45 21.51
CA GLY A 35 -9.86 -2.02 20.20
C GLY A 35 -11.10 -1.43 19.56
N LYS A 36 -11.75 -0.43 20.17
CA LYS A 36 -12.91 0.22 19.55
C LYS A 36 -12.45 1.03 18.36
N VAL A 37 -13.04 0.78 17.19
CA VAL A 37 -12.76 1.54 15.97
C VAL A 37 -13.22 2.99 16.16
N ILE A 38 -12.27 3.92 16.09
CA ILE A 38 -12.52 5.37 16.16
C ILE A 38 -12.77 5.93 14.77
N SER A 39 -12.01 5.49 13.77
CA SER A 39 -12.17 5.93 12.38
C SER A 39 -12.04 4.74 11.45
N ARG A 40 -12.92 4.66 10.45
CA ARG A 40 -12.82 3.72 9.33
C ARG A 40 -13.20 4.46 8.05
N ALA A 41 -12.27 4.52 7.11
CA ALA A 41 -12.42 5.26 5.86
C ALA A 41 -11.60 4.61 4.75
N ALA A 42 -11.97 4.86 3.50
CA ALA A 42 -11.20 4.42 2.35
C ALA A 42 -10.37 5.59 1.79
N HIS A 43 -9.11 5.34 1.44
CA HIS A 43 -8.16 6.35 0.98
C HIS A 43 -7.50 5.92 -0.33
N PRO A 44 -7.37 6.80 -1.34
CA PRO A 44 -6.66 6.45 -2.56
C PRO A 44 -5.18 6.29 -2.23
N MET A 45 -4.59 5.15 -2.54
CA MET A 45 -3.16 4.93 -2.32
C MET A 45 -2.57 3.85 -3.21
N VAL A 46 -1.23 3.85 -3.29
CA VAL A 46 -0.44 2.70 -3.73
C VAL A 46 0.49 2.33 -2.58
N SER A 47 0.46 1.07 -2.15
CA SER A 47 1.32 0.56 -1.10
C SER A 47 2.53 -0.16 -1.67
N PHE A 48 3.64 -0.03 -0.96
CA PHE A 48 4.92 -0.66 -1.25
C PHE A 48 5.54 -1.14 0.07
N SER A 49 6.59 -1.95 -0.01
CA SER A 49 7.42 -2.31 1.15
C SER A 49 8.86 -1.87 0.93
N ASP A 50 9.55 -1.48 2.00
CA ASP A 50 10.99 -1.21 1.94
C ASP A 50 11.80 -2.41 2.41
N TYR A 51 12.43 -3.10 1.46
CA TYR A 51 13.36 -4.20 1.76
C TYR A 51 14.62 -4.08 0.91
N GLY A 52 15.73 -4.56 1.42
CA GLY A 52 16.94 -4.87 0.65
C GLY A 52 16.78 -6.18 -0.13
N ASP A 53 17.52 -6.33 -1.24
CA ASP A 53 17.49 -7.56 -2.05
C ASP A 53 17.99 -8.78 -1.27
N ASP A 54 18.99 -8.55 -0.42
CA ASP A 54 19.62 -9.49 0.50
C ASP A 54 18.72 -9.86 1.69
N GLU A 55 17.74 -9.03 2.01
CA GLU A 55 16.78 -9.29 3.09
C GLU A 55 15.64 -10.21 2.63
N LEU A 56 15.24 -10.11 1.36
CA LEU A 56 14.06 -10.81 0.79
C LEU A 56 14.05 -12.33 1.06
N PRO A 57 15.15 -13.09 0.94
CA PRO A 57 15.14 -14.53 1.23
C PRO A 57 14.69 -14.89 2.64
N LYS A 58 14.83 -13.95 3.59
CA LYS A 58 14.48 -14.14 5.00
C LYS A 58 13.08 -13.59 5.33
N LYS A 59 12.42 -12.92 4.39
CA LYS A 59 11.09 -12.33 4.61
C LYS A 59 9.98 -13.31 4.25
N GLN A 60 8.90 -13.20 5.01
CA GLN A 60 7.59 -13.69 4.58
C GLN A 60 6.82 -12.49 4.04
N VAL A 61 6.64 -12.44 2.72
CA VAL A 61 5.87 -11.38 2.07
C VAL A 61 4.40 -11.77 2.11
N THR A 62 3.59 -10.82 2.59
CA THR A 62 2.15 -11.00 2.75
C THR A 62 1.42 -11.15 1.42
N TYR A 63 1.83 -10.38 0.40
CA TYR A 63 1.10 -10.28 -0.86
C TYR A 63 1.99 -10.70 -2.03
N GLY A 64 1.87 -11.95 -2.46
CA GLY A 64 2.25 -12.35 -3.82
C GLY A 64 3.70 -12.76 -4.05
N GLY A 65 3.91 -13.33 -5.23
CA GLY A 65 5.20 -13.85 -5.70
C GLY A 65 5.94 -12.96 -6.67
N TYR A 66 5.33 -11.87 -7.09
CA TYR A 66 5.88 -10.95 -8.07
C TYR A 66 6.17 -9.63 -7.40
N GLY A 67 7.19 -8.92 -7.88
CA GLY A 67 7.57 -7.63 -7.32
C GLY A 67 8.17 -6.70 -8.36
N LEU A 68 7.81 -5.43 -8.29
CA LEU A 68 8.50 -4.36 -8.99
C LEU A 68 9.21 -3.48 -7.96
N ALA A 69 10.53 -3.52 -7.93
CA ALA A 69 11.36 -2.73 -7.04
C ALA A 69 11.86 -1.47 -7.76
N LEU A 70 11.58 -0.31 -7.16
CA LEU A 70 12.01 0.99 -7.64
C LEU A 70 13.12 1.56 -6.75
N ASN A 71 13.91 2.47 -7.33
CA ASN A 71 14.90 3.24 -6.61
C ASN A 71 14.24 4.05 -5.50
N LYS A 72 14.91 4.12 -4.33
CA LYS A 72 14.38 4.88 -3.19
C LYS A 72 14.34 6.38 -3.47
N SER A 73 15.22 6.89 -4.33
CA SER A 73 15.18 8.28 -4.82
C SER A 73 13.86 8.60 -5.53
N TRP A 74 13.41 7.74 -6.46
CA TRP A 74 12.12 7.89 -7.12
C TRP A 74 10.96 7.98 -6.11
N ALA A 75 11.00 7.13 -5.07
CA ALA A 75 9.98 7.15 -4.03
C ALA A 75 9.94 8.50 -3.28
N LEU A 76 11.11 9.03 -2.92
CA LEU A 76 11.22 10.33 -2.24
C LEU A 76 10.77 11.49 -3.14
N GLU A 77 11.17 11.48 -4.41
CA GLU A 77 10.78 12.48 -5.41
C GLU A 77 9.26 12.50 -5.65
N ASN A 78 8.60 11.33 -5.56
CA ASN A 78 7.16 11.19 -5.70
C ASN A 78 6.38 11.35 -4.38
N GLY A 79 7.05 11.71 -3.28
CA GLY A 79 6.41 11.97 -2.00
C GLY A 79 5.87 10.73 -1.29
N LEU A 80 6.42 9.55 -1.58
CA LEU A 80 6.13 8.35 -0.80
C LEU A 80 6.75 8.50 0.59
N SER A 81 6.05 7.98 1.60
CA SER A 81 6.50 8.02 2.98
C SER A 81 6.26 6.68 3.68
N PRO A 82 7.14 6.29 4.63
CA PRO A 82 6.90 5.11 5.46
C PRO A 82 5.62 5.29 6.30
N VAL A 83 4.97 4.17 6.57
CA VAL A 83 3.91 4.11 7.57
C VAL A 83 4.51 4.21 8.97
N ASN A 84 3.97 5.11 9.77
CA ASN A 84 4.26 5.24 11.18
C ASN A 84 3.44 4.20 11.97
N TYR A 85 4.10 3.11 12.37
CA TYR A 85 3.51 2.08 13.20
C TYR A 85 3.56 2.47 14.68
N VAL A 86 2.39 2.58 15.31
CA VAL A 86 2.25 3.06 16.69
C VAL A 86 1.58 2.03 17.59
N GLU A 87 2.11 1.87 18.79
CA GLU A 87 1.44 1.08 19.82
C GLU A 87 0.13 1.75 20.25
N LYS A 88 -0.90 0.95 20.56
CA LYS A 88 -2.25 1.45 20.92
C LYS A 88 -2.24 2.41 22.13
N ASN A 89 -1.30 2.20 23.06
CA ASN A 89 -1.13 3.00 24.27
C ASN A 89 -0.12 4.16 24.11
N SER A 90 0.47 4.35 22.92
CA SER A 90 1.46 5.39 22.71
C SER A 90 0.84 6.80 22.70
N PRO A 91 1.60 7.84 23.10
CA PRO A 91 1.17 9.23 22.95
C PRO A 91 0.78 9.60 21.51
N ALA A 92 1.48 9.05 20.51
CA ALA A 92 1.17 9.27 19.10
C ALA A 92 -0.22 8.73 18.72
N ALA A 93 -0.55 7.51 19.17
CA ALA A 93 -1.88 6.94 18.95
C ALA A 93 -2.97 7.77 19.66
N GLN A 94 -2.75 8.16 20.92
CA GLN A 94 -3.70 8.97 21.68
C GLN A 94 -3.93 10.35 21.05
N GLY A 95 -2.86 11.02 20.60
CA GLY A 95 -2.94 12.28 19.89
C GLY A 95 -3.79 12.18 18.62
N LEU A 96 -3.54 11.17 17.79
CA LEU A 96 -4.32 10.94 16.58
C LEU A 96 -5.79 10.63 16.89
N ILE A 97 -6.07 9.83 17.93
CA ILE A 97 -7.45 9.55 18.39
C ILE A 97 -8.17 10.84 18.77
N CYS A 98 -7.53 11.73 19.53
CA CYS A 98 -8.10 13.02 19.92
C CYS A 98 -8.44 13.88 18.69
N LEU A 99 -7.53 13.97 17.72
CA LEU A 99 -7.74 14.71 16.48
C LEU A 99 -8.88 14.12 15.64
N LEU A 100 -8.95 12.80 15.51
CA LEU A 100 -10.02 12.10 14.78
C LEU A 100 -11.39 12.33 15.43
N LYS A 101 -11.47 12.24 16.78
CA LYS A 101 -12.71 12.54 17.53
C LYS A 101 -13.13 14.00 17.39
N ALA A 102 -12.19 14.94 17.47
CA ALA A 102 -12.47 16.37 17.24
C ALA A 102 -13.01 16.62 15.82
N ARG A 103 -12.40 15.99 14.81
CA ARG A 103 -12.86 16.07 13.41
C ARG A 103 -14.29 15.55 13.25
N GLN A 104 -14.63 14.42 13.88
CA GLN A 104 -15.96 13.81 13.82
C GLN A 104 -17.04 14.67 14.49
N ARG A 105 -16.71 15.29 15.64
CA ARG A 105 -17.61 16.21 16.35
C ARG A 105 -17.76 17.58 15.67
N GLY A 106 -17.02 17.84 14.59
CA GLY A 106 -17.03 19.14 13.91
C GLY A 106 -16.31 20.25 14.68
N SER A 107 -15.61 19.93 15.76
CA SER A 107 -14.89 20.91 16.60
C SER A 107 -13.49 21.25 16.09
N LEU A 108 -13.04 20.61 15.01
CA LEU A 108 -11.73 20.84 14.41
C LEU A 108 -11.81 21.92 13.33
N PRO A 109 -10.95 22.96 13.36
CA PRO A 109 -10.87 23.99 12.31
C PRO A 109 -10.80 23.38 10.91
N SER A 110 -11.49 23.99 9.94
CA SER A 110 -11.57 23.47 8.57
C SER A 110 -10.21 23.22 7.93
N SER A 111 -9.23 24.09 8.19
CA SER A 111 -7.84 23.96 7.72
C SER A 111 -7.13 22.71 8.21
N LEU A 112 -7.53 22.14 9.36
CA LEU A 112 -6.91 20.95 9.95
C LEU A 112 -7.61 19.63 9.58
N ARG A 113 -8.82 19.69 9.02
CA ARG A 113 -9.61 18.49 8.69
C ARG A 113 -8.92 17.58 7.68
N LEU A 114 -8.25 18.17 6.69
CA LEU A 114 -7.50 17.44 5.67
C LEU A 114 -6.15 16.92 6.21
N PRO A 115 -5.29 17.74 6.85
CA PRO A 115 -4.06 17.28 7.48
C PRO A 115 -4.24 16.10 8.45
N VAL A 116 -5.29 16.12 9.27
CA VAL A 116 -5.58 14.99 10.20
C VAL A 116 -5.87 13.69 9.44
N MET A 117 -6.57 13.76 8.30
CA MET A 117 -6.80 12.57 7.48
C MET A 117 -5.53 12.11 6.76
N GLN A 118 -4.69 13.04 6.31
CA GLN A 118 -3.39 12.69 5.72
C GLN A 118 -2.49 11.99 6.76
N LEU A 119 -2.41 12.50 7.99
CA LEU A 119 -1.70 11.83 9.09
C LEU A 119 -2.23 10.41 9.35
N LYS A 120 -3.57 10.24 9.36
CA LYS A 120 -4.18 8.91 9.46
C LYS A 120 -3.76 7.98 8.31
N CYS A 121 -3.63 8.48 7.08
CA CYS A 121 -3.21 7.63 5.94
C CYS A 121 -1.81 7.04 6.12
N PHE A 122 -0.96 7.66 6.94
CA PHE A 122 0.40 7.20 7.24
C PHE A 122 0.58 6.68 8.66
N THR A 123 -0.51 6.39 9.40
CA THR A 123 -0.40 5.88 10.77
C THR A 123 -1.23 4.63 10.95
N LYS A 124 -0.61 3.56 11.44
CA LYS A 124 -1.25 2.25 11.66
C LYS A 124 -0.86 1.71 13.02
N HIS A 125 -1.69 0.87 13.62
CA HIS A 125 -1.23 0.11 14.77
C HIS A 125 -0.22 -0.97 14.34
N VAL A 126 0.75 -1.27 15.21
CA VAL A 126 1.69 -2.38 14.99
C VAL A 126 0.92 -3.67 14.78
N TYR A 127 -0.04 -3.97 15.66
CA TYR A 127 -0.90 -5.15 15.59
C TYR A 127 -2.35 -4.80 15.31
N GLY A 128 -3.02 -5.59 14.48
CA GLY A 128 -4.46 -5.44 14.23
C GLY A 128 -5.07 -6.58 13.42
N PHE A 129 -6.33 -6.41 13.04
CA PHE A 129 -7.05 -7.39 12.22
C PHE A 129 -6.66 -7.25 10.75
N ASN A 130 -6.20 -8.33 10.14
CA ASN A 130 -5.96 -8.41 8.70
C ASN A 130 -7.11 -9.14 8.00
N SER A 131 -7.92 -8.39 7.24
CA SER A 131 -9.09 -8.92 6.56
C SER A 131 -8.78 -9.89 5.41
N ASN A 132 -7.56 -9.85 4.84
CA ASN A 132 -7.19 -10.75 3.75
C ASN A 132 -6.95 -12.18 4.25
N PHE A 133 -6.50 -12.33 5.50
CA PHE A 133 -6.22 -13.63 6.12
C PHE A 133 -7.21 -14.00 7.23
N GLY A 134 -8.13 -13.10 7.59
CA GLY A 134 -9.00 -13.28 8.76
C GLY A 134 -8.22 -13.39 10.07
N GLU A 135 -7.03 -12.78 10.14
CA GLU A 135 -6.10 -12.95 11.25
C GLU A 135 -6.23 -11.79 12.24
N GLU A 136 -6.54 -12.14 13.49
CA GLU A 136 -6.44 -11.21 14.61
C GLU A 136 -4.99 -11.04 15.06
N ASN A 137 -4.63 -9.84 15.51
CA ASN A 137 -3.28 -9.48 15.98
C ASN A 137 -2.16 -9.69 14.93
N PHE A 138 -2.46 -9.52 13.65
CA PHE A 138 -1.47 -9.51 12.57
C PHE A 138 -0.43 -8.39 12.80
N ASP A 139 0.86 -8.73 12.69
CA ASP A 139 1.97 -7.78 12.77
C ASP A 139 2.12 -7.01 11.45
N PHE A 140 1.51 -5.83 11.38
CA PHE A 140 1.62 -4.96 10.23
C PHE A 140 2.98 -4.27 10.11
N LYS A 141 3.73 -4.14 11.21
CA LYS A 141 5.06 -3.50 11.17
C LYS A 141 6.05 -4.36 10.39
N ALA A 142 5.87 -5.68 10.41
CA ALA A 142 6.69 -6.61 9.62
C ALA A 142 6.65 -6.32 8.11
N GLU A 143 5.57 -5.73 7.59
CA GLU A 143 5.39 -5.38 6.17
C GLU A 143 6.27 -4.20 5.71
N ASN A 144 6.85 -3.45 6.65
CA ASN A 144 7.68 -2.26 6.41
C ASN A 144 7.10 -1.34 5.32
N GLU A 145 5.81 -1.02 5.45
CA GLU A 145 5.00 -0.40 4.40
C GLU A 145 5.41 1.05 4.15
N TRP A 146 5.47 1.42 2.88
CA TRP A 146 5.51 2.78 2.37
C TRP A 146 4.27 3.05 1.53
N ARG A 147 3.73 4.25 1.62
CA ARG A 147 2.52 4.63 0.87
C ARG A 147 2.79 5.83 -0.03
N PHE A 148 2.25 5.77 -1.22
CA PHE A 148 1.89 6.96 -1.98
C PHE A 148 0.44 7.30 -1.69
N VAL A 149 0.17 8.51 -1.21
CA VAL A 149 -1.19 9.04 -1.02
C VAL A 149 -1.27 10.34 -1.82
N PRO A 150 -2.12 10.41 -2.87
CA PRO A 150 -2.19 11.58 -3.72
C PRO A 150 -2.84 12.76 -2.99
N SER A 151 -2.42 13.96 -3.35
CA SER A 151 -3.16 15.18 -3.05
C SER A 151 -4.46 15.25 -3.84
N ILE A 152 -5.40 16.09 -3.39
CA ILE A 152 -6.67 16.35 -4.09
C ILE A 152 -6.41 16.79 -5.55
N SER A 153 -5.38 17.62 -5.76
CA SER A 153 -5.00 18.10 -7.10
C SER A 153 -4.51 16.99 -8.03
N GLN A 154 -3.72 16.04 -7.51
CA GLN A 154 -3.18 14.92 -8.28
C GLN A 154 -4.27 13.94 -8.76
N ILE A 155 -5.43 13.93 -8.11
CA ILE A 155 -6.59 13.13 -8.51
C ILE A 155 -7.74 13.98 -9.04
N GLY A 156 -7.45 15.17 -9.59
CA GLY A 156 -8.41 16.03 -10.28
C GLY A 156 -9.63 16.42 -9.43
N GLY A 157 -9.40 16.76 -8.15
CA GLY A 157 -10.46 17.17 -7.24
C GLY A 157 -11.20 16.03 -6.54
N ASN A 158 -10.86 14.76 -6.84
CA ASN A 158 -11.45 13.62 -6.13
C ASN A 158 -11.10 13.64 -4.63
N ARG A 159 -11.95 12.99 -3.83
CA ARG A 159 -11.79 12.95 -2.37
C ARG A 159 -10.65 12.01 -1.99
N ILE A 160 -9.78 12.46 -1.08
CA ILE A 160 -8.74 11.59 -0.49
C ILE A 160 -9.24 10.72 0.66
N SER A 161 -10.53 10.84 1.01
CA SER A 161 -11.14 10.04 2.07
C SER A 161 -12.63 9.87 1.78
N GLU A 162 -13.04 8.62 1.66
CA GLU A 162 -14.43 8.21 1.49
C GLU A 162 -14.89 7.43 2.73
N ASN A 163 -16.20 7.50 3.01
CA ASN A 163 -16.78 6.63 4.03
C ASN A 163 -16.60 5.17 3.60
N PHE A 164 -16.02 4.34 4.48
CA PHE A 164 -15.67 2.96 4.12
C PHE A 164 -16.91 2.14 3.73
N SER A 165 -18.00 2.22 4.47
CA SER A 165 -19.22 1.46 4.15
C SER A 165 -19.86 1.87 2.82
N SER A 166 -19.68 3.12 2.40
CA SER A 166 -20.14 3.58 1.09
C SER A 166 -19.24 3.07 -0.04
N TYR A 167 -17.92 3.14 0.18
CA TYR A 167 -16.92 2.57 -0.73
C TYR A 167 -17.12 1.06 -0.92
N ASP A 168 -17.30 0.33 0.17
CA ASP A 168 -17.34 -1.13 0.17
C ASP A 168 -18.55 -1.69 -0.60
N LYS A 169 -19.66 -0.95 -0.63
CA LYS A 169 -20.86 -1.30 -1.40
C LYS A 169 -20.64 -1.27 -2.93
N ASP A 170 -19.73 -0.43 -3.41
CA ASP A 170 -19.51 -0.24 -4.84
C ASP A 170 -18.07 0.24 -5.12
N ARG A 171 -17.10 -0.65 -4.85
CA ARG A 171 -15.67 -0.31 -4.93
C ARG A 171 -15.27 0.16 -6.33
N GLU A 172 -15.84 -0.44 -7.36
CA GLU A 172 -15.54 -0.13 -8.76
C GLU A 172 -15.93 1.32 -9.12
N LYS A 173 -17.12 1.78 -8.70
CA LYS A 173 -17.54 3.18 -8.92
C LYS A 173 -16.55 4.21 -8.38
N TYR A 174 -15.96 3.94 -7.21
CA TYR A 174 -14.98 4.85 -6.61
C TYR A 174 -13.61 4.72 -7.30
N ASN A 175 -13.13 3.49 -7.52
CA ASN A 175 -11.83 3.24 -8.14
C ASN A 175 -11.77 3.72 -9.60
N LYS A 176 -12.87 3.64 -10.36
CA LYS A 176 -12.95 4.14 -11.74
C LYS A 176 -12.58 5.63 -11.86
N ARG A 177 -12.84 6.44 -10.82
CA ARG A 177 -12.50 7.88 -10.79
C ARG A 177 -11.00 8.14 -10.77
N LEU A 178 -10.23 7.16 -10.28
CA LEU A 178 -8.78 7.26 -10.10
C LEU A 178 -7.98 6.75 -11.30
N ARG A 179 -8.61 6.02 -12.24
CA ARG A 179 -7.93 5.36 -13.36
C ARG A 179 -7.10 6.29 -14.25
N GLN A 180 -7.52 7.55 -14.37
CA GLN A 180 -6.83 8.57 -15.17
C GLN A 180 -5.65 9.25 -14.44
N TYR A 181 -5.43 8.92 -13.16
CA TYR A 181 -4.43 9.54 -12.29
C TYR A 181 -3.41 8.53 -11.74
N PRO A 182 -2.77 7.69 -12.57
CA PRO A 182 -1.88 6.67 -12.06
C PRO A 182 -0.56 7.30 -11.56
N LEU A 183 0.11 6.60 -10.65
CA LEU A 183 1.47 6.93 -10.21
C LEU A 183 2.46 6.39 -11.24
N LYS A 184 3.14 7.27 -11.97
CA LYS A 184 4.02 6.90 -13.09
C LYS A 184 5.45 6.68 -12.64
N PHE A 185 6.17 5.86 -13.39
CA PHE A 185 7.61 5.64 -13.26
C PHE A 185 8.22 5.45 -14.64
N GLU A 186 9.55 5.54 -14.74
CA GLU A 186 10.32 5.24 -15.95
C GLU A 186 11.17 3.98 -15.76
N PHE A 187 11.61 3.36 -16.85
CA PHE A 187 12.46 2.15 -16.77
C PHE A 187 13.79 2.41 -16.03
N SER A 188 14.27 3.66 -16.02
CA SER A 188 15.43 4.09 -15.22
C SER A 188 15.18 4.01 -13.71
N ASP A 189 13.93 4.15 -13.27
CA ASP A 189 13.55 4.09 -11.87
C ASP A 189 13.52 2.65 -11.34
N ILE A 190 13.43 1.67 -12.25
CA ILE A 190 13.40 0.26 -11.90
C ILE A 190 14.78 -0.19 -11.44
N LYS A 191 14.81 -0.71 -10.20
CA LYS A 191 15.96 -1.37 -9.62
C LYS A 191 15.96 -2.86 -9.94
N PHE A 192 14.88 -3.56 -9.61
CA PHE A 192 14.70 -4.99 -9.91
C PHE A 192 13.24 -5.31 -10.27
N ILE A 193 13.08 -6.39 -11.02
CA ILE A 193 11.80 -7.05 -11.30
C ILE A 193 11.92 -8.47 -10.80
N TYR A 194 10.93 -8.93 -10.04
CA TYR A 194 10.89 -10.27 -9.48
C TYR A 194 9.75 -11.06 -10.11
N VAL A 195 10.07 -12.23 -10.65
CA VAL A 195 9.16 -13.19 -11.27
C VAL A 195 9.33 -14.57 -10.62
N GLN A 196 8.42 -15.51 -10.86
CA GLN A 196 8.45 -16.81 -10.19
C GLN A 196 9.16 -17.89 -10.99
N THR A 197 9.21 -17.79 -12.32
CA THR A 197 9.85 -18.80 -13.19
C THR A 197 10.83 -18.22 -14.20
N GLU A 198 11.72 -19.06 -14.73
CA GLU A 198 12.65 -18.65 -15.79
C GLU A 198 11.93 -18.35 -17.11
N GLU A 199 10.79 -18.99 -17.38
CA GLU A 199 9.96 -18.69 -18.55
C GLU A 199 9.38 -17.27 -18.46
N GLU A 200 8.86 -16.89 -17.30
CA GLU A 200 8.39 -15.52 -17.03
C GLU A 200 9.53 -14.51 -17.13
N ARG A 201 10.72 -14.87 -16.62
CA ARG A 201 11.92 -14.03 -16.73
C ARG A 201 12.30 -13.80 -18.18
N ALA A 202 12.39 -14.86 -18.98
CA ALA A 202 12.69 -14.78 -20.40
C ALA A 202 11.66 -13.92 -21.14
N LYS A 203 10.38 -14.04 -20.78
CA LYS A 203 9.29 -13.24 -21.35
C LYS A 203 9.42 -11.74 -21.02
N VAL A 204 9.69 -11.39 -19.76
CA VAL A 204 9.90 -9.97 -19.39
C VAL A 204 11.11 -9.38 -20.13
N VAL A 205 12.21 -10.13 -20.24
CA VAL A 205 13.42 -9.66 -20.93
C VAL A 205 13.17 -9.48 -22.42
N SER A 206 12.38 -10.33 -23.07
CA SER A 206 12.08 -10.22 -24.50
C SER A 206 11.04 -9.15 -24.82
N GLU A 207 10.00 -8.99 -24.00
CA GLU A 207 8.92 -8.02 -24.24
C GLU A 207 9.34 -6.56 -24.02
N PHE A 208 10.27 -6.31 -23.08
CA PHE A 208 10.64 -4.97 -22.67
C PHE A 208 12.11 -4.66 -23.01
N VAL A 209 12.38 -4.40 -24.29
CA VAL A 209 13.72 -4.23 -24.90
C VAL A 209 14.60 -3.14 -24.24
N GLY A 210 14.04 -2.26 -23.41
CA GLY A 210 14.79 -1.26 -22.61
C GLY A 210 15.25 -1.74 -21.23
N LEU A 211 14.84 -2.94 -20.80
CA LEU A 211 15.21 -3.48 -19.50
C LEU A 211 16.45 -4.34 -19.59
N GLN A 212 17.46 -3.98 -18.79
CA GLN A 212 18.67 -4.77 -18.67
C GLN A 212 18.34 -6.10 -17.99
N GLY A 213 18.62 -7.23 -18.65
CA GLY A 213 18.19 -8.56 -18.19
C GLY A 213 18.70 -8.98 -16.81
N HIS A 214 19.76 -8.34 -16.29
CA HIS A 214 20.25 -8.55 -14.92
C HIS A 214 19.35 -7.93 -13.85
N LYS A 215 18.42 -7.04 -14.23
CA LYS A 215 17.42 -6.47 -13.33
C LYS A 215 16.25 -7.42 -13.07
N VAL A 216 16.05 -8.44 -13.91
CA VAL A 216 14.97 -9.42 -13.75
C VAL A 216 15.50 -10.65 -13.01
N LYS A 217 14.91 -10.93 -11.85
CA LYS A 217 15.33 -11.96 -10.89
C LYS A 217 14.18 -12.91 -10.58
N LEU A 218 14.51 -14.12 -10.15
CA LEU A 218 13.54 -14.99 -9.51
C LEU A 218 13.23 -14.48 -8.09
N SER A 219 11.96 -14.54 -7.70
CA SER A 219 11.50 -14.21 -6.34
C SER A 219 12.13 -15.17 -5.33
N SER A 220 12.73 -14.63 -4.27
CA SER A 220 13.49 -15.42 -3.28
C SER A 220 12.80 -15.54 -1.91
N TRP A 221 11.71 -14.79 -1.68
CA TRP A 221 11.02 -14.75 -0.39
C TRP A 221 9.99 -15.85 -0.23
N LYS A 222 9.58 -16.09 1.02
CA LYS A 222 8.43 -16.96 1.33
C LYS A 222 7.15 -16.17 1.17
N GLN A 223 6.13 -16.77 0.58
CA GLN A 223 4.80 -16.18 0.52
C GLN A 223 3.99 -16.61 1.73
N LYS A 224 3.27 -15.68 2.36
CA LYS A 224 2.24 -16.04 3.33
C LYS A 224 1.11 -16.73 2.57
N GLN A 225 0.86 -18.00 2.87
CA GLN A 225 -0.29 -18.73 2.33
C GLN A 225 -1.53 -18.37 3.16
N ASN A 226 -2.69 -18.28 2.51
CA ASN A 226 -3.95 -18.22 3.25
C ASN A 226 -4.06 -19.48 4.11
N SER A 227 -4.24 -19.31 5.42
CA SER A 227 -4.73 -20.43 6.23
C SER A 227 -6.09 -20.83 5.65
N PRO A 228 -6.33 -22.13 5.36
CA PRO A 228 -7.69 -22.57 5.07
C PRO A 228 -8.56 -22.12 6.25
N LEU A 229 -9.62 -21.38 5.94
CA LEU A 229 -10.66 -21.04 6.91
C LEU A 229 -10.97 -22.32 7.69
N ARG A 230 -10.75 -22.30 9.01
CA ARG A 230 -11.34 -23.33 9.87
C ARG A 230 -12.85 -23.16 9.67
N ASN A 231 -13.45 -24.13 8.97
CA ASN A 231 -14.87 -24.33 8.99
C ASN A 231 -15.21 -24.78 10.41
N ASP A 232 -15.53 -23.82 11.27
CA ASP A 232 -16.31 -24.05 12.48
C ASP A 232 -17.75 -23.58 12.19
#